data_AF-A0A5J6LM66-F1
#
_entry.id   AF-A0A5J6LM66-F1
#
_cell.length_a   1.000
_cell.length_b   1.000
_cell.length_c   1.000
_cell.angle_alpha   90.00
_cell.angle_beta   90.00
_cell.angle_gamma   90.00
#
_symmetry.space_group_name_H-M   'P 1'
#
loop_
_entity.id
_entity.type
_entity.pdbx_description
1 polymer ?
#
loop_
_entity_poly.entity_id
_entity_poly.type
_entity_poly.pdbx_seq_one_letter_code
_entity_poly.pdbx_strand_id
1 'polypeptide(L)'
;MNNRIAILSDIHGDTTALKAVIADARALGATEYWLLGDILLPGPGREDLFELLDAIPITAAVRGNWDDCVLEALDGEYGLEDPQEIQLLRLTQYLMEGLDPKRIDWLRSLPLVEKKEVNGIRFSLTHNLPEKNYGGFLRPANVTENFDQLLDDQTDMAIYGHVHKQLLRYGSQGQQILNPGTIGMPYFDWGPIQNHRAQYALIDVEEDGVTNLQFRKVAYDYEAELQDAKDKGLPFIEMYEELRREDNYRGHNIDLLTGLIEKYGYAKEVAAYFNLSNES
;
A
#
# COMPACT_ATOMS: atom_id res chain seq x y z
N MET A 1 -13.08 -24.83 -12.11
CA MET A 1 -13.75 -23.50 -11.91
C MET A 1 -12.74 -22.42 -12.26
N ASN A 2 -13.12 -21.38 -13.01
CA ASN A 2 -12.20 -20.28 -13.33
C ASN A 2 -12.13 -19.33 -12.13
N ASN A 3 -10.97 -19.26 -11.46
CA ASN A 3 -10.74 -18.34 -10.35
C ASN A 3 -10.05 -17.08 -10.90
N ARG A 4 -10.83 -16.01 -11.11
CA ARG A 4 -10.27 -14.70 -11.47
C ARG A 4 -10.03 -13.90 -10.20
N ILE A 5 -8.75 -13.66 -9.92
CA ILE A 5 -8.28 -13.05 -8.67
C ILE A 5 -7.71 -11.67 -8.99
N ALA A 6 -8.18 -10.65 -8.27
CA ALA A 6 -7.63 -9.30 -8.30
C ALA A 6 -6.61 -9.12 -7.18
N ILE A 7 -5.41 -8.70 -7.54
CA ILE A 7 -4.31 -8.47 -6.60
C ILE A 7 -4.19 -6.96 -6.39
N LEU A 8 -4.47 -6.52 -5.17
CA LEU A 8 -4.46 -5.14 -4.71
C LEU A 8 -3.21 -4.90 -3.85
N SER A 9 -2.56 -3.76 -4.01
CA SER A 9 -1.36 -3.40 -3.24
C SER A 9 -1.21 -1.89 -3.15
N ASP A 10 -0.60 -1.42 -2.06
CA ASP A 10 -0.15 -0.04 -1.87
C ASP A 10 -1.29 0.96 -2.16
N ILE A 11 -2.40 0.82 -1.43
CA ILE A 11 -3.59 1.67 -1.54
C ILE A 11 -3.32 3.06 -0.95
N HIS A 12 -2.54 3.11 0.14
CA HIS A 12 -2.07 4.35 0.74
C HIS A 12 -3.16 5.38 1.05
N GLY A 13 -4.34 4.93 1.48
CA GLY A 13 -5.46 5.80 1.80
C GLY A 13 -6.15 6.45 0.59
N ASP A 14 -5.78 6.12 -0.66
CA ASP A 14 -6.40 6.71 -1.85
C ASP A 14 -7.75 6.05 -2.16
N THR A 15 -8.83 6.68 -1.69
CA THR A 15 -10.17 6.07 -1.69
C THR A 15 -10.77 6.10 -3.10
N THR A 16 -10.52 7.17 -3.86
CA THR A 16 -10.98 7.31 -5.23
C THR A 16 -10.30 6.33 -6.17
N ALA A 17 -8.98 6.11 -6.02
CA ALA A 17 -8.24 5.09 -6.76
C ALA A 17 -8.75 3.68 -6.43
N LEU A 18 -8.91 3.34 -5.16
CA LEU A 18 -9.42 2.02 -4.74
C LEU A 18 -10.80 1.76 -5.32
N LYS A 19 -11.71 2.73 -5.25
CA LYS A 19 -13.06 2.63 -5.80
C LYS A 19 -13.04 2.35 -7.31
N ALA A 20 -12.16 3.03 -8.05
CA ALA A 20 -12.02 2.83 -9.49
C ALA A 20 -11.45 1.43 -9.82
N VAL A 21 -10.47 0.96 -9.06
CA VAL A 21 -9.88 -0.38 -9.22
C VAL A 21 -10.89 -1.48 -8.92
N ILE A 22 -11.66 -1.37 -7.84
CA ILE A 22 -12.71 -2.35 -7.50
C ILE A 22 -13.78 -2.39 -8.60
N ALA A 23 -14.17 -1.23 -9.16
CA ALA A 23 -15.12 -1.18 -10.26
C ALA A 23 -14.59 -1.86 -11.54
N ASP A 24 -13.32 -1.61 -11.91
CA ASP A 24 -12.66 -2.26 -13.07
C ASP A 24 -12.56 -3.78 -12.86
N ALA A 25 -12.11 -4.22 -11.68
CA ALA A 25 -11.97 -5.64 -11.35
C ALA A 25 -13.32 -6.37 -11.38
N ARG A 26 -14.37 -5.79 -10.79
CA ARG A 26 -15.73 -6.34 -10.85
C ARG A 26 -16.27 -6.40 -12.27
N ALA A 27 -16.06 -5.37 -13.08
CA ALA A 27 -16.48 -5.36 -14.49
C ALA A 27 -15.78 -6.45 -15.31
N LEU A 28 -14.55 -6.81 -14.92
CA LEU A 28 -13.79 -7.91 -15.48
C LEU A 28 -14.11 -9.26 -14.82
N GLY A 29 -15.07 -9.34 -13.91
CA GLY A 29 -15.53 -10.60 -13.32
C GLY A 29 -14.58 -11.18 -12.27
N ALA A 30 -13.77 -10.36 -11.59
CA ALA A 30 -13.02 -10.81 -10.43
C ALA A 30 -13.95 -11.31 -9.33
N THR A 31 -13.69 -12.53 -8.86
CA THR A 31 -14.48 -13.23 -7.84
C THR A 31 -13.77 -13.30 -6.49
N GLU A 32 -12.48 -12.98 -6.46
CA GLU A 32 -11.61 -13.10 -5.30
C GLU A 32 -10.58 -11.95 -5.31
N TYR A 33 -10.19 -11.47 -4.13
CA TYR A 33 -9.25 -10.36 -3.97
C TYR A 33 -8.15 -10.71 -2.97
N TRP A 34 -6.91 -10.41 -3.33
CA TRP A 34 -5.74 -10.54 -2.47
C TRP A 34 -5.16 -9.16 -2.19
N LEU A 35 -4.89 -8.84 -0.93
CA LEU A 35 -4.44 -7.51 -0.49
C LEU A 35 -3.01 -7.56 0.06
N LEU A 36 -2.10 -6.80 -0.52
CA LEU A 36 -0.66 -6.89 -0.20
C LEU A 36 -0.15 -5.82 0.78
N GLY A 37 -1.02 -5.19 1.57
CA GLY A 37 -0.64 -4.21 2.58
C GLY A 37 -0.48 -2.78 2.04
N ASP A 38 0.00 -1.90 2.92
CA ASP A 38 0.10 -0.45 2.73
C ASP A 38 -1.28 0.14 2.39
N ILE A 39 -2.20 -0.07 3.33
CA ILE A 39 -3.64 0.17 3.12
C ILE A 39 -3.98 1.63 3.38
N LEU A 40 -3.45 2.17 4.47
CA LEU A 40 -3.70 3.52 4.98
C LEU A 40 -2.47 4.40 4.78
N LEU A 41 -2.69 5.71 4.76
CA LEU A 41 -1.67 6.78 4.68
C LEU A 41 -0.75 6.74 3.44
N PRO A 42 -0.28 7.91 2.97
CA PRO A 42 -0.57 9.25 3.47
C PRO A 42 -1.90 9.83 2.96
N GLY A 43 -2.70 9.07 2.20
CA GLY A 43 -4.01 9.51 1.70
C GLY A 43 -5.09 9.61 2.77
N PRO A 44 -6.25 10.20 2.41
CA PRO A 44 -7.29 10.61 3.36
C PRO A 44 -8.25 9.50 3.80
N GLY A 45 -8.24 8.35 3.13
CA GLY A 45 -9.13 7.22 3.39
C GLY A 45 -9.07 6.72 4.84
N ARG A 46 -10.24 6.54 5.45
CA ARG A 46 -10.41 5.99 6.81
C ARG A 46 -11.47 4.90 6.76
N GLU A 47 -12.59 5.06 7.46
CA GLU A 47 -13.66 4.05 7.48
C GLU A 47 -14.30 3.85 6.10
N ASP A 48 -14.40 4.90 5.29
CA ASP A 48 -14.93 4.84 3.92
C ASP A 48 -14.08 3.98 2.97
N LEU A 49 -12.76 3.96 3.17
CA LEU A 49 -11.87 3.03 2.49
C LEU A 49 -12.17 1.59 2.91
N PHE A 50 -12.39 1.35 4.20
CA PHE A 50 -12.73 0.02 4.70
C PHE A 50 -14.13 -0.44 4.27
N GLU A 51 -15.10 0.46 4.11
CA GLU A 51 -16.40 0.12 3.52
C GLU A 51 -16.25 -0.45 2.09
N LEU A 52 -15.29 0.06 1.31
CA LEU A 52 -14.97 -0.49 0.00
C LEU A 52 -14.33 -1.88 0.09
N LEU A 53 -13.41 -2.09 1.04
CA LEU A 53 -12.76 -3.38 1.27
C LEU A 53 -13.75 -4.44 1.78
N ASP A 54 -14.63 -4.08 2.72
CA ASP A 54 -15.67 -4.97 3.25
C ASP A 54 -16.67 -5.41 2.18
N ALA A 55 -16.82 -4.63 1.11
CA ALA A 55 -17.73 -4.92 0.00
C ALA A 55 -17.15 -5.95 -1.01
N ILE A 56 -15.89 -6.38 -0.88
CA ILE A 56 -15.25 -7.34 -1.79
C ILE A 56 -14.77 -8.59 -1.04
N PRO A 57 -14.76 -9.77 -1.70
CA PRO A 57 -14.31 -11.01 -1.08
C PRO A 57 -12.78 -11.06 -1.00
N ILE A 58 -12.21 -10.42 0.02
CA ILE A 58 -10.79 -10.52 0.35
C ILE A 58 -10.54 -11.85 1.07
N THR A 59 -9.72 -12.71 0.46
CA THR A 59 -9.47 -14.10 0.93
C THR A 59 -8.01 -14.34 1.31
N ALA A 60 -7.16 -13.33 1.11
CA ALA A 60 -5.77 -13.29 1.52
C ALA A 60 -5.39 -11.82 1.74
N ALA A 61 -4.74 -11.52 2.85
CA ALA A 61 -4.24 -10.19 3.16
C ALA A 61 -2.93 -10.30 3.94
N VAL A 62 -1.96 -9.46 3.60
CA VAL A 62 -0.70 -9.33 4.33
C VAL A 62 -0.46 -7.89 4.75
N ARG A 63 0.38 -7.71 5.77
CA ARG A 63 0.69 -6.40 6.35
C ARG A 63 1.86 -5.73 5.62
N GLY A 64 1.67 -4.46 5.26
CA GLY A 64 2.70 -3.61 4.68
C GLY A 64 3.50 -2.84 5.73
N ASN A 65 4.52 -2.10 5.29
CA ASN A 65 5.36 -1.36 6.23
C ASN A 65 4.69 -0.08 6.73
N TRP A 66 3.83 0.56 5.92
CA TRP A 66 3.05 1.71 6.40
C TRP A 66 2.00 1.28 7.41
N ASP A 67 1.49 0.06 7.28
CA ASP A 67 0.61 -0.53 8.29
C ASP A 67 1.37 -0.70 9.62
N ASP A 68 2.60 -1.24 9.59
CA ASP A 68 3.46 -1.32 10.79
C ASP A 68 3.79 0.08 11.35
N CYS A 69 4.12 1.06 10.50
CA CYS A 69 4.34 2.44 10.92
C CYS A 69 3.16 3.02 11.72
N VAL A 70 1.91 2.76 11.31
CA VAL A 70 0.73 3.17 12.09
C VAL A 70 0.68 2.45 13.45
N LEU A 71 0.99 1.15 13.48
CA LEU A 71 0.98 0.36 14.71
C LEU A 71 2.09 0.78 15.69
N GLU A 72 3.30 1.01 15.20
CA GLU A 72 4.46 1.50 15.94
C GLU A 72 4.19 2.89 16.55
N ALA A 73 3.53 3.78 15.80
CA ALA A 73 3.08 5.08 16.30
C ALA A 73 2.10 4.94 17.47
N LEU A 74 1.17 3.98 17.39
CA LEU A 74 0.20 3.68 18.46
C LEU A 74 0.84 2.97 19.66
N ASP A 75 1.93 2.24 19.44
CA ASP A 75 2.69 1.52 20.47
C ASP A 75 3.73 2.41 21.17
N GLY A 76 3.88 3.66 20.72
CA GLY A 76 4.77 4.66 21.32
C GLY A 76 6.24 4.49 20.93
N GLU A 77 6.51 3.95 19.75
CA GLU A 77 7.88 3.77 19.24
C GLU A 77 8.47 5.03 18.60
N TYR A 78 7.66 6.08 18.40
CA TYR A 78 8.08 7.35 17.82
C TYR A 78 8.04 8.52 18.80
N GLY A 79 8.93 9.47 18.56
CA GLY A 79 9.11 10.68 19.35
C GLY A 79 8.88 11.97 18.56
N LEU A 80 9.47 13.06 19.08
CA LEU A 80 9.35 14.42 18.53
C LEU A 80 10.69 14.94 17.97
N GLU A 81 11.71 14.09 17.94
CA GLU A 81 13.07 14.43 17.53
C GLU A 81 13.27 14.36 16.01
N ASP A 82 12.52 13.49 15.32
CA ASP A 82 12.53 13.37 13.85
C ASP A 82 11.24 13.99 13.26
N PRO A 83 11.34 14.98 12.35
CA PRO A 83 10.20 15.50 11.61
C PRO A 83 9.32 14.43 10.92
N GLN A 84 9.91 13.32 10.45
CA GLN A 84 9.18 12.22 9.83
C GLN A 84 8.34 11.44 10.85
N GLU A 85 8.85 11.26 12.07
CA GLU A 85 8.11 10.67 13.18
C GLU A 85 6.94 11.56 13.60
N ILE A 86 7.15 12.88 13.67
CA ILE A 86 6.06 13.85 13.91
C ILE A 86 5.00 13.76 12.80
N GLN A 87 5.42 13.62 11.53
CA GLN A 87 4.50 13.46 10.42
C GLN A 87 3.62 12.22 10.61
N LEU A 88 4.26 11.08 10.90
CA LEU A 88 3.59 9.80 11.06
C LEU A 88 2.68 9.78 12.28
N LEU A 89 3.09 10.35 13.41
CA LEU A 89 2.24 10.55 14.59
C LEU A 89 1.02 11.40 14.23
N ARG A 90 1.20 12.51 13.51
CA ARG A 90 0.10 13.42 13.18
C ARG A 90 -0.90 12.81 12.20
N LEU A 91 -0.40 12.06 11.21
CA LEU A 91 -1.23 11.30 10.29
C LEU A 91 -1.95 10.13 10.99
N THR A 92 -1.27 9.45 11.92
CA THR A 92 -1.88 8.40 12.76
C THR A 92 -2.97 8.98 13.65
N GLN A 93 -2.76 10.14 14.27
CA GLN A 93 -3.80 10.86 15.00
C GLN A 93 -5.02 11.13 14.10
N TYR A 94 -4.81 11.64 12.88
CA TYR A 94 -5.88 11.88 11.91
C TYR A 94 -6.68 10.60 11.59
N LEU A 95 -6.00 9.45 11.43
CA LEU A 95 -6.68 8.16 11.23
C LEU A 95 -7.56 7.84 12.44
N MET A 96 -7.00 7.88 13.64
CA MET A 96 -7.69 7.46 14.87
C MET A 96 -8.90 8.34 15.21
N GLU A 97 -8.93 9.60 14.75
CA GLU A 97 -10.09 10.48 14.91
C GLU A 97 -11.31 10.05 14.06
N GLY A 98 -11.14 9.16 13.08
CA GLY A 98 -12.21 8.76 12.16
C GLY A 98 -12.24 7.28 11.78
N LEU A 99 -11.51 6.42 12.48
CA LEU A 99 -11.40 4.99 12.20
C LEU A 99 -12.00 4.16 13.34
N ASP A 100 -12.75 3.10 13.04
CA ASP A 100 -13.17 2.13 14.08
C ASP A 100 -11.91 1.43 14.64
N PRO A 101 -11.70 1.41 15.98
CA PRO A 101 -10.57 0.70 16.60
C PRO A 101 -10.41 -0.76 16.16
N LYS A 102 -11.50 -1.44 15.76
CA LYS A 102 -11.43 -2.81 15.23
C LYS A 102 -10.60 -2.92 13.96
N ARG A 103 -10.45 -1.84 13.18
CA ARG A 103 -9.59 -1.81 12.00
C ARG A 103 -8.13 -1.91 12.38
N ILE A 104 -7.73 -1.31 13.52
CA ILE A 104 -6.40 -1.46 14.08
C ILE A 104 -6.17 -2.89 14.59
N ASP A 105 -7.14 -3.47 15.29
CA ASP A 105 -7.06 -4.88 15.72
C ASP A 105 -6.90 -5.83 14.52
N TRP A 106 -7.63 -5.57 13.43
CA TRP A 106 -7.51 -6.31 12.19
C TRP A 106 -6.13 -6.12 11.53
N LEU A 107 -5.62 -4.90 11.42
CA LEU A 107 -4.26 -4.63 10.92
C LEU A 107 -3.19 -5.38 11.73
N ARG A 108 -3.28 -5.38 13.07
CA ARG A 108 -2.37 -6.15 13.95
C ARG A 108 -2.43 -7.65 13.68
N SER A 109 -3.60 -8.16 13.30
CA SER A 109 -3.79 -9.59 13.01
C SER A 109 -3.23 -10.04 11.65
N LEU A 110 -2.96 -9.10 10.73
CA LEU A 110 -2.45 -9.44 9.40
C LEU A 110 -1.04 -10.03 9.49
N PRO A 111 -0.77 -11.16 8.81
CA PRO A 111 0.55 -11.76 8.78
C PRO A 111 1.49 -11.03 7.81
N LEU A 112 2.80 -11.25 7.95
CA LEU A 112 3.78 -10.80 6.95
C LEU A 112 3.80 -11.70 5.70
N VAL A 113 3.37 -12.96 5.85
CA VAL A 113 3.32 -13.96 4.78
C VAL A 113 1.98 -14.67 4.83
N GLU A 114 1.32 -14.75 3.68
CA GLU A 114 0.14 -15.59 3.48
C GLU A 114 0.42 -16.59 2.34
N LYS A 115 0.13 -17.86 2.56
CA LYS A 115 0.29 -18.91 1.54
C LYS A 115 -1.09 -19.34 1.03
N LYS A 116 -1.25 -19.44 -0.28
CA LYS A 116 -2.51 -19.87 -0.91
C LYS A 116 -2.24 -21.00 -1.90
N GLU A 117 -3.19 -21.91 -2.03
CA GLU A 117 -3.20 -22.89 -3.11
C GLU A 117 -4.50 -22.75 -3.90
N VAL A 118 -4.40 -22.54 -5.20
CA VAL A 118 -5.54 -22.43 -6.11
C VAL A 118 -5.32 -23.38 -7.27
N ASN A 119 -6.21 -24.36 -7.42
CA ASN A 119 -6.11 -25.43 -8.43
C ASN A 119 -4.72 -26.08 -8.50
N GLY A 120 -4.08 -26.34 -7.35
CA GLY A 120 -2.77 -26.98 -7.25
C GLY A 120 -1.57 -26.05 -7.47
N ILE A 121 -1.78 -24.77 -7.77
CA ILE A 121 -0.72 -23.76 -7.87
C ILE A 121 -0.52 -23.12 -6.50
N ARG A 122 0.73 -23.14 -6.00
CA ARG A 122 1.08 -22.62 -4.68
C ARG A 122 1.63 -21.19 -4.78
N PHE A 123 0.95 -20.27 -4.10
CA PHE A 123 1.28 -18.85 -4.05
C PHE A 123 1.87 -18.45 -2.72
N SER A 124 2.86 -17.56 -2.75
CA SER A 124 3.37 -16.86 -1.58
C SER A 124 3.09 -15.38 -1.71
N LEU A 125 2.31 -14.83 -0.78
CA LEU A 125 1.97 -13.42 -0.74
C LEU A 125 2.76 -12.76 0.39
N THR A 126 3.42 -11.66 0.07
CA THR A 126 4.17 -10.82 1.02
C THR A 126 4.04 -9.36 0.60
N HIS A 127 4.20 -8.40 1.51
CA HIS A 127 4.31 -7.01 1.07
C HIS A 127 5.68 -6.75 0.40
N ASN A 128 6.75 -7.29 0.99
CA ASN A 128 8.11 -7.23 0.45
C ASN A 128 8.80 -8.59 0.64
N LEU A 129 9.83 -8.72 1.48
CA LEU A 129 10.43 -10.02 1.80
C LEU A 129 9.63 -10.75 2.91
N PRO A 130 9.68 -12.09 2.99
CA PRO A 130 8.89 -12.87 3.95
C PRO A 130 9.11 -12.50 5.42
N GLU A 131 10.33 -12.08 5.78
CA GLU A 131 10.70 -11.68 7.14
C GLU A 131 10.88 -10.16 7.28
N LYS A 132 10.60 -9.40 6.21
CA LYS A 132 10.90 -7.97 6.17
C LYS A 132 10.05 -7.24 5.13
N ASN A 133 9.03 -6.52 5.59
CA ASN A 133 8.12 -5.77 4.72
C ASN A 133 8.69 -4.43 4.19
N TYR A 134 9.82 -3.92 4.70
CA TYR A 134 10.41 -2.64 4.26
C TYR A 134 11.75 -2.76 3.53
N GLY A 135 12.19 -1.66 2.90
CA GLY A 135 13.52 -1.53 2.28
C GLY A 135 13.56 -1.76 0.76
N GLY A 136 14.75 -1.64 0.16
CA GLY A 136 14.89 -1.53 -1.31
C GLY A 136 15.30 -2.81 -2.05
N PHE A 137 15.30 -3.99 -1.42
CA PHE A 137 15.90 -5.22 -1.97
C PHE A 137 15.22 -5.72 -3.25
N LEU A 138 13.92 -5.49 -3.39
CA LEU A 138 13.11 -5.97 -4.51
C LEU A 138 12.78 -4.89 -5.57
N ARG A 139 13.62 -3.86 -5.68
CA ARG A 139 13.50 -2.90 -6.79
C ARG A 139 13.77 -3.58 -8.14
N PRO A 140 13.10 -3.20 -9.23
CA PRO A 140 13.18 -3.93 -10.51
C PRO A 140 14.59 -4.17 -11.05
N ALA A 141 15.51 -3.23 -10.83
CA ALA A 141 16.89 -3.31 -11.31
C ALA A 141 17.82 -4.18 -10.46
N ASN A 142 17.35 -4.70 -9.31
CA ASN A 142 18.18 -5.51 -8.44
C ASN A 142 18.34 -6.95 -8.97
N VAL A 143 19.42 -7.59 -8.50
CA VAL A 143 19.85 -8.93 -8.90
C VAL A 143 18.83 -10.01 -8.50
N THR A 144 18.76 -11.10 -9.27
CA THR A 144 17.76 -12.17 -9.09
C THR A 144 17.86 -12.84 -7.72
N GLU A 145 19.05 -12.92 -7.13
CA GLU A 145 19.29 -13.52 -5.82
C GLU A 145 18.53 -12.81 -4.70
N ASN A 146 18.23 -11.50 -4.85
CA ASN A 146 17.36 -10.80 -3.91
C ASN A 146 15.91 -11.29 -4.01
N PHE A 147 15.46 -11.57 -5.24
CA PHE A 147 14.10 -12.03 -5.52
C PHE A 147 13.90 -13.50 -5.20
N ASP A 148 14.96 -14.32 -5.26
CA ASP A 148 14.90 -15.73 -4.86
C ASP A 148 14.51 -15.90 -3.37
N GLN A 149 14.71 -14.87 -2.53
CA GLN A 149 14.26 -14.87 -1.13
C GLN A 149 12.74 -14.84 -0.97
N LEU A 150 11.98 -14.50 -2.03
CA LEU A 150 10.51 -14.63 -2.05
C LEU A 150 10.05 -16.08 -2.25
N LEU A 151 10.96 -16.97 -2.65
CA LEU A 151 10.66 -18.30 -3.13
C LEU A 151 11.20 -19.35 -2.15
N ASP A 152 10.43 -20.43 -2.01
CA ASP A 152 10.81 -21.66 -1.33
C ASP A 152 10.40 -22.86 -2.20
N ASP A 153 10.74 -24.09 -1.78
CA ASP A 153 10.38 -25.32 -2.50
C ASP A 153 8.85 -25.55 -2.58
N GLN A 154 8.07 -24.75 -1.86
CA GLN A 154 6.62 -24.78 -1.81
C GLN A 154 5.95 -23.62 -2.53
N THR A 155 6.69 -22.81 -3.29
CA THR A 155 6.17 -21.62 -3.98
C THR A 155 6.37 -21.75 -5.47
N ASP A 156 5.27 -21.79 -6.22
CA ASP A 156 5.27 -21.78 -7.69
C ASP A 156 5.21 -20.34 -8.24
N MET A 157 4.51 -19.45 -7.51
CA MET A 157 4.41 -18.03 -7.82
C MET A 157 4.44 -17.16 -6.57
N ALA A 158 5.43 -16.27 -6.47
CA ALA A 158 5.48 -15.24 -5.43
C ALA A 158 4.82 -13.95 -5.92
N ILE A 159 4.08 -13.28 -5.03
CA ILE A 159 3.41 -12.01 -5.30
C ILE A 159 3.77 -11.03 -4.19
N TYR A 160 4.36 -9.89 -4.56
CA TYR A 160 4.79 -8.85 -3.63
C TYR A 160 4.34 -7.44 -4.04
N GLY A 161 4.42 -6.47 -3.11
CA GLY A 161 4.04 -5.05 -3.26
C GLY A 161 5.22 -4.10 -3.04
N HIS A 162 5.03 -3.04 -2.26
CA HIS A 162 6.07 -2.17 -1.66
C HIS A 162 6.85 -1.24 -2.60
N VAL A 163 7.31 -1.74 -3.74
CA VAL A 163 8.16 -0.95 -4.66
C VAL A 163 7.36 -0.16 -5.69
N HIS A 164 6.03 -0.32 -5.71
CA HIS A 164 5.09 0.46 -6.54
C HIS A 164 5.36 0.33 -8.05
N LYS A 165 5.90 -0.82 -8.49
CA LYS A 165 6.22 -1.10 -9.89
C LYS A 165 5.59 -2.41 -10.33
N GLN A 166 4.76 -2.35 -11.36
CA GLN A 166 4.33 -3.55 -12.07
C GLN A 166 5.55 -4.34 -12.57
N LEU A 167 5.64 -5.61 -12.19
CA LEU A 167 6.78 -6.46 -12.51
C LEU A 167 6.31 -7.90 -12.70
N LEU A 168 6.73 -8.53 -13.79
CA LEU A 168 6.72 -9.99 -13.93
C LEU A 168 8.14 -10.42 -14.25
N ARG A 169 8.71 -11.26 -13.39
CA ARG A 169 10.03 -11.86 -13.58
C ARG A 169 10.03 -13.30 -13.07
N TYR A 170 11.21 -13.92 -13.12
CA TYR A 170 11.42 -15.28 -12.67
C TYR A 170 12.55 -15.34 -11.65
N GLY A 171 12.40 -16.26 -10.69
CA GLY A 171 13.50 -16.69 -9.83
C GLY A 171 14.45 -17.63 -10.55
N SER A 172 15.53 -18.02 -9.88
CA SER A 172 16.61 -18.82 -10.45
C SER A 172 16.19 -20.24 -10.86
N GLN A 173 15.12 -20.81 -10.29
CA GLN A 173 14.57 -22.12 -10.70
C GLN A 173 13.37 -21.99 -11.66
N GLY A 174 13.04 -20.79 -12.12
CA GLY A 174 11.97 -20.55 -13.07
C GLY A 174 10.57 -20.33 -12.46
N GLN A 175 10.45 -20.21 -11.13
CA GLN A 175 9.20 -19.81 -10.48
C GLN A 175 8.86 -18.35 -10.81
N GLN A 176 7.57 -18.02 -10.85
CA GLN A 176 7.11 -16.68 -11.22
C GLN A 176 7.15 -15.72 -10.03
N ILE A 177 7.48 -14.47 -10.31
CA ILE A 177 7.47 -13.39 -9.33
C ILE A 177 6.71 -12.21 -9.93
N LEU A 178 5.64 -11.80 -9.25
CA LEU A 178 4.71 -10.77 -9.69
C LEU A 178 4.66 -9.61 -8.68
N ASN A 179 4.61 -8.39 -9.20
CA ASN A 179 4.21 -7.21 -8.44
C ASN A 179 3.07 -6.50 -9.16
N PRO A 180 1.90 -6.25 -8.54
CA PRO A 180 0.75 -5.66 -9.20
C PRO A 180 0.90 -4.16 -9.49
N GLY A 181 1.96 -3.52 -8.97
CA GLY A 181 2.10 -2.08 -8.87
C GLY A 181 1.43 -1.55 -7.62
N THR A 182 1.03 -0.28 -7.67
CA THR A 182 0.40 0.44 -6.57
C THR A 182 -0.93 1.04 -7.01
N ILE A 183 -1.93 0.97 -6.13
CA ILE A 183 -3.22 1.61 -6.36
C ILE A 183 -3.10 3.12 -6.12
N GLY A 184 -2.54 3.52 -4.99
CA GLY A 184 -2.62 4.88 -4.49
C GLY A 184 -1.34 5.69 -4.57
N MET A 185 -0.18 5.15 -4.98
CA MET A 185 1.07 5.94 -5.05
C MET A 185 1.95 5.62 -6.27
N PRO A 186 1.39 5.66 -7.50
CA PRO A 186 2.18 5.39 -8.70
C PRO A 186 3.28 6.42 -8.88
N TYR A 187 4.50 5.96 -9.19
CA TYR A 187 5.61 6.84 -9.55
C TYR A 187 6.37 6.27 -10.75
N PHE A 188 6.98 7.14 -11.55
CA PHE A 188 7.65 6.76 -12.81
C PHE A 188 9.03 7.40 -12.91
N ASP A 189 10.05 6.57 -13.14
CA ASP A 189 11.43 7.03 -13.37
C ASP A 189 11.66 7.44 -14.84
N TRP A 190 10.72 7.11 -15.73
CA TRP A 190 10.81 7.35 -17.17
C TRP A 190 9.64 8.22 -17.64
N GLY A 191 9.92 9.51 -17.83
CA GLY A 191 8.93 10.54 -18.15
C GLY A 191 7.95 10.20 -19.30
N PRO A 192 8.39 9.60 -20.44
CA PRO A 192 7.48 9.29 -21.55
C PRO A 192 6.30 8.35 -21.24
N ILE A 193 6.37 7.57 -20.15
CA ILE A 193 5.30 6.63 -19.76
C ILE A 193 4.60 7.04 -18.46
N GLN A 194 4.93 8.23 -17.94
CA GLN A 194 4.40 8.76 -16.70
C GLN A 194 2.87 9.01 -16.80
N ASN A 195 2.15 8.68 -15.73
CA ASN A 195 0.71 8.88 -15.60
C ASN A 195 0.25 8.61 -14.15
N HIS A 196 -0.88 9.17 -13.74
CA HIS A 196 -1.42 8.98 -12.38
C HIS A 196 -2.38 7.79 -12.25
N ARG A 197 -2.34 6.80 -13.15
CA ARG A 197 -3.32 5.71 -13.12
C ARG A 197 -3.00 4.73 -11.99
N ALA A 198 -4.03 4.34 -11.26
CA ALA A 198 -3.95 3.25 -10.29
C ALA A 198 -3.56 1.94 -10.97
N GLN A 199 -2.72 1.15 -10.32
CA GLN A 199 -2.16 -0.09 -10.86
C GLN A 199 -2.61 -1.27 -10.02
N TYR A 200 -2.99 -2.36 -10.69
CA TYR A 200 -3.26 -3.64 -10.05
C TYR A 200 -3.03 -4.78 -11.05
N ALA A 201 -3.17 -6.03 -10.61
CA ALA A 201 -3.10 -7.19 -11.50
C ALA A 201 -4.35 -8.09 -11.39
N LEU A 202 -4.71 -8.71 -12.50
CA LEU A 202 -5.66 -9.84 -12.55
C LEU A 202 -4.91 -11.10 -12.94
N ILE A 203 -5.19 -12.20 -12.23
CA ILE A 203 -4.74 -13.54 -12.62
C ILE A 203 -5.96 -14.44 -12.79
N ASP A 204 -5.93 -15.29 -13.82
CA ASP A 204 -6.89 -16.38 -14.00
C ASP A 204 -6.19 -17.69 -13.66
N VAL A 205 -6.76 -18.44 -12.72
CA VAL A 205 -6.26 -19.76 -12.33
C VAL A 205 -7.33 -20.81 -12.64
N GLU A 206 -7.04 -21.67 -13.59
CA GLU A 206 -7.89 -22.76 -14.06
C GLU A 206 -7.26 -24.12 -13.70
N GLU A 207 -7.84 -25.23 -14.18
CA GLU A 207 -7.38 -26.58 -13.82
C GLU A 207 -6.00 -26.94 -14.39
N ASP A 208 -5.58 -26.25 -15.46
CA ASP A 208 -4.28 -26.40 -16.13
C ASP A 208 -3.26 -25.33 -15.72
N GLY A 209 -3.58 -24.51 -14.71
CA GLY A 209 -2.65 -23.58 -14.05
C GLY A 209 -3.03 -22.12 -14.17
N VAL A 210 -2.02 -21.23 -14.17
CA VAL A 210 -2.22 -19.78 -14.39
C VAL A 210 -2.38 -19.52 -15.89
N THR A 211 -3.62 -19.38 -16.35
CA THR A 211 -3.95 -19.27 -17.78
C THR A 211 -3.89 -17.84 -18.31
N ASN A 212 -3.93 -16.86 -17.42
CA ASN A 212 -3.90 -15.44 -17.78
C ASN A 212 -3.29 -14.58 -16.69
N LEU A 213 -2.60 -13.51 -17.10
CA LEU A 213 -2.05 -12.49 -16.22
C LEU A 213 -2.17 -11.14 -16.92
N GLN A 214 -2.82 -10.18 -16.26
CA GLN A 214 -3.04 -8.85 -16.81
C GLN A 214 -2.58 -7.77 -15.83
N PHE A 215 -1.61 -6.96 -16.25
CA PHE A 215 -1.34 -5.68 -15.61
C PHE A 215 -2.34 -4.63 -16.05
N ARG A 216 -2.93 -3.93 -15.09
CA ARG A 216 -3.98 -2.96 -15.35
C ARG A 216 -3.57 -1.59 -14.85
N LYS A 217 -4.02 -0.57 -15.57
CA LYS A 217 -3.83 0.84 -15.25
C LYS A 217 -5.16 1.58 -15.39
N VAL A 218 -5.78 1.89 -14.26
CA VAL A 218 -7.13 2.44 -14.18
C VAL A 218 -7.04 3.95 -13.99
N ALA A 219 -7.68 4.71 -14.88
CA ALA A 219 -7.82 6.15 -14.68
C ALA A 219 -8.87 6.41 -13.59
N TYR A 220 -8.58 7.39 -12.73
CA TYR A 220 -9.49 7.90 -11.72
C TYR A 220 -9.33 9.42 -11.62
N ASP A 221 -10.27 10.08 -10.97
CA ASP A 221 -10.24 11.53 -10.76
C ASP A 221 -9.40 11.86 -9.52
N TYR A 222 -8.08 12.02 -9.71
CA TYR A 222 -7.19 12.35 -8.60
C TYR A 222 -7.40 13.78 -8.06
N GLU A 223 -8.05 14.68 -8.83
CA GLU A 223 -8.42 16.00 -8.32
C GLU A 223 -9.60 15.90 -7.35
N ALA A 224 -10.53 14.97 -7.59
CA ALA A 224 -11.57 14.64 -6.62
C ALA A 224 -10.98 14.04 -5.33
N GLU A 225 -9.96 13.18 -5.42
CA GLU A 225 -9.25 12.67 -4.24
C GLU A 225 -8.55 13.80 -3.45
N LEU A 226 -7.90 14.73 -4.14
CA LEU A 226 -7.30 15.91 -3.50
C LEU A 226 -8.35 16.80 -2.82
N GLN A 227 -9.52 16.95 -3.42
CA GLN A 227 -10.62 17.69 -2.80
C GLN A 227 -11.16 16.97 -1.57
N ASP A 228 -11.35 15.65 -1.64
CA ASP A 228 -11.76 14.82 -0.51
C ASP A 228 -10.75 14.92 0.66
N ALA A 229 -9.45 14.88 0.35
CA ALA A 229 -8.40 15.08 1.34
C ALA A 229 -8.49 16.44 2.05
N LYS A 230 -8.80 17.52 1.31
CA LYS A 230 -9.03 18.85 1.88
C LYS A 230 -10.28 18.89 2.75
N ASP A 231 -11.38 18.33 2.27
CA ASP A 231 -12.66 18.33 2.95
C ASP A 231 -12.61 17.54 4.27
N LYS A 232 -11.82 16.46 4.30
CA LYS A 232 -11.54 15.67 5.50
C LYS A 232 -10.51 16.31 6.44
N GLY A 233 -9.85 17.39 6.02
CA GLY A 233 -8.82 18.07 6.81
C GLY A 233 -7.54 17.25 6.98
N LEU A 234 -7.12 16.52 5.94
CA LEU A 234 -5.88 15.74 5.94
C LEU A 234 -4.68 16.63 6.34
N PRO A 235 -3.92 16.28 7.40
CA PRO A 235 -2.68 16.97 7.73
C PRO A 235 -1.65 16.84 6.61
N PHE A 236 -0.78 17.84 6.47
CA PHE A 236 0.21 17.91 5.39
C PHE A 236 -0.40 17.84 3.99
N ILE A 237 -1.57 18.45 3.80
CA ILE A 237 -2.25 18.51 2.50
C ILE A 237 -1.33 19.01 1.38
N GLU A 238 -0.43 19.95 1.67
CA GLU A 238 0.54 20.46 0.68
C GLU A 238 1.48 19.35 0.18
N MET A 239 1.91 18.43 1.04
CA MET A 239 2.75 17.29 0.64
C MET A 239 1.94 16.25 -0.14
N TYR A 240 0.67 16.04 0.21
CA TYR A 240 -0.21 15.15 -0.54
C TYR A 240 -0.52 15.71 -1.94
N GLU A 241 -0.68 17.03 -2.08
CA GLU A 241 -0.78 17.72 -3.38
C GLU A 241 0.48 17.53 -4.23
N GLU A 242 1.67 17.71 -3.66
CA GLU A 242 2.95 17.50 -4.36
C GLU A 242 3.07 16.04 -4.85
N LEU A 243 2.70 15.08 -3.99
CA LEU A 243 2.64 13.66 -4.33
C LEU A 243 1.70 13.37 -5.51
N ARG A 244 0.48 13.93 -5.51
CA ARG A 244 -0.51 13.70 -6.58
C ARG A 244 -0.17 14.39 -7.90
N ARG A 245 0.44 15.57 -7.86
CA ARG A 245 0.68 16.38 -9.07
C ARG A 245 2.02 16.10 -9.73
N GLU A 246 3.05 15.76 -8.95
CA GLU A 246 4.41 15.67 -9.47
C GLU A 246 4.89 14.22 -9.69
N ASP A 247 4.06 13.20 -9.39
CA ASP A 247 4.42 11.75 -9.33
C ASP A 247 5.70 11.49 -8.54
N ASN A 248 6.03 12.41 -7.63
CA ASN A 248 7.25 12.36 -6.88
C ASN A 248 6.83 12.25 -5.43
N TYR A 249 6.87 11.02 -4.89
CA TYR A 249 7.11 10.87 -3.47
C TYR A 249 8.56 11.25 -3.21
N ARG A 250 8.87 12.55 -3.32
CA ARG A 250 9.95 13.14 -2.54
C ARG A 250 9.45 13.18 -1.10
N GLY A 251 9.21 12.01 -0.50
CA GLY A 251 8.93 11.85 0.93
C GLY A 251 10.05 12.35 1.85
N HIS A 252 10.97 13.14 1.29
CA HIS A 252 12.14 13.72 1.91
C HIS A 252 12.29 15.20 1.49
N ASN A 253 11.20 15.90 1.14
CA ASN A 253 11.22 17.36 1.18
C ASN A 253 11.20 17.80 2.65
N ILE A 254 12.32 17.56 3.33
CA ILE A 254 12.49 17.77 4.76
C ILE A 254 12.29 19.24 5.13
N ASP A 255 12.65 20.15 4.22
CA ASP A 255 12.45 21.59 4.38
C ASP A 255 10.96 21.94 4.40
N LEU A 256 10.18 21.41 3.45
CA LEU A 256 8.73 21.57 3.43
C LEU A 256 8.10 20.94 4.67
N LEU A 257 8.46 19.70 5.01
CA LEU A 257 7.93 18.98 6.17
C LEU A 257 8.16 19.77 7.47
N THR A 258 9.40 20.17 7.73
CA THR A 258 9.76 20.95 8.93
C THR A 258 9.01 22.29 8.96
N GLY A 259 8.93 22.98 7.82
CA GLY A 259 8.17 24.24 7.71
C GLY A 259 6.67 24.07 7.99
N LEU A 260 6.06 22.96 7.57
CA LEU A 260 4.64 22.65 7.85
C LEU A 260 4.42 22.28 9.32
N ILE A 261 5.33 21.52 9.93
CA ILE A 261 5.30 21.20 11.37
C ILE A 261 5.32 22.48 12.20
N GLU A 262 6.21 23.43 11.88
CA GLU A 262 6.28 24.72 12.56
C GLU A 262 5.03 25.58 12.31
N LYS A 263 4.62 25.72 11.04
CA LYS A 263 3.49 26.55 10.62
C LYS A 263 2.18 26.15 11.29
N TYR A 264 1.90 24.85 11.36
CA TYR A 264 0.65 24.32 11.91
C TYR A 264 0.78 23.88 13.37
N GLY A 265 1.99 23.87 13.93
CA GLY A 265 2.23 23.47 15.31
C GLY A 265 2.01 21.98 15.56
N TYR A 266 2.21 21.12 14.56
CA TYR A 266 1.90 19.70 14.65
C TYR A 266 2.63 18.98 15.79
N ALA A 267 3.88 19.36 16.10
CA ALA A 267 4.62 18.80 17.24
C ALA A 267 3.85 18.96 18.57
N LYS A 268 3.17 20.10 18.77
CA LYS A 268 2.37 20.34 19.99
C LYS A 268 1.07 19.55 19.98
N GLU A 269 0.43 19.41 18.83
CA GLU A 269 -0.80 18.62 18.68
C GLU A 269 -0.54 17.15 19.02
N VAL A 270 0.49 16.56 18.42
CA VAL A 270 0.81 15.14 18.64
C VAL A 270 1.34 14.89 20.06
N ALA A 271 2.13 15.82 20.63
CA ALA A 271 2.57 15.70 22.01
C ALA A 271 1.39 15.64 22.98
N ALA A 272 0.37 16.47 22.75
CA ALA A 272 -0.85 16.46 23.55
C ALA A 272 -1.69 15.19 23.34
N TYR A 273 -1.81 14.71 22.09
CA TYR A 273 -2.61 13.53 21.77
C TYR A 273 -1.99 12.23 22.31
N PHE A 274 -0.69 12.03 22.11
CA PHE A 274 0.03 10.82 22.51
C PHE A 274 0.64 10.89 23.93
N ASN A 275 0.42 11.99 24.66
CA ASN A 275 1.02 12.26 25.97
C ASN A 275 2.57 12.19 25.97
N LEU A 276 3.20 12.68 24.92
CA LEU A 276 4.65 12.75 24.81
C LEU A 276 5.17 13.93 25.63
N SER A 277 6.20 13.71 26.45
CA SER A 277 6.86 14.78 27.18
C SER A 277 7.71 15.61 26.22
N ASN A 278 7.49 16.93 26.20
CA ASN A 278 8.47 17.88 25.66
C ASN A 278 9.66 17.92 26.62
N GLU A 279 10.52 16.90 26.65
CA GLU A 279 11.82 17.08 27.28
C GLU A 279 12.66 17.96 26.35
N SER A 280 12.81 19.20 26.82
CA SER A 280 13.51 20.34 26.24
C SER A 280 15.01 20.15 26.08
#